data_AF-A0A7I8KFB7-F1
#
_entry.id   AF-A0A7I8KFB7-F1
#
_cell.length_a   1.000
_cell.length_b   1.000
_cell.length_c   1.000
_cell.angle_alpha   90.00
_cell.angle_beta   90.00
_cell.angle_gamma   90.00
#
_symmetry.space_group_name_H-M   'P 1'
#
loop_
_entity.id
_entity.type
_entity.pdbx_description
1 polymer ?
#
loop_
_entity_poly.entity_id
_entity_poly.type
_entity_poly.pdbx_seq_one_letter_code
_entity_poly.pdbx_strand_id
1 'polypeptide(L)'
;MATMRRALLLLRQNGFLGAPMLSRSRHSNFLGSVSLFSSEHESDTVDLSNEESKRRVFNRLLYRSRQRGFLELDLVLGNWVEENIRSMDEQRIKALVEVLNLENPDLWKWLTGQEQPPEAVNRNPVFNAVHAKVMSNLDSHASASTRAAPGQPWVRGWDDKRGLDGPKYGNQ
;
A
#
# COMPACT_ATOMS: atom_id res chain seq x y z
N MET A 1 2.28 75.59 3.88
CA MET A 1 1.30 74.98 2.95
C MET A 1 0.15 74.43 3.82
N ALA A 2 -0.80 75.27 4.25
CA ALA A 2 -2.12 75.45 3.61
C ALA A 2 -2.91 74.12 3.54
N THR A 3 -4.15 73.93 4.05
CA THR A 3 -5.19 74.81 4.60
C THR A 3 -6.27 73.96 5.30
N MET A 4 -7.00 74.61 6.21
CA MET A 4 -8.16 74.21 7.02
C MET A 4 -9.35 73.54 6.31
N ARG A 5 -10.22 72.83 7.07
CA ARG A 5 -11.64 73.18 7.43
C ARG A 5 -12.39 71.93 8.00
N ARG A 6 -12.94 71.95 9.24
CA ARG A 6 -14.31 72.37 9.67
C ARG A 6 -15.43 71.57 8.96
N ALA A 7 -16.53 71.06 9.53
CA ALA A 7 -17.36 71.35 10.71
C ALA A 7 -18.37 70.16 10.87
N LEU A 8 -18.69 69.64 12.07
CA LEU A 8 -19.87 69.89 12.92
C LEU A 8 -21.29 69.55 12.37
N LEU A 9 -22.08 68.88 13.25
CA LEU A 9 -23.56 68.95 13.44
C LEU A 9 -24.44 68.16 12.42
N LEU A 10 -25.55 67.48 12.71
CA LEU A 10 -26.48 67.36 13.86
C LEU A 10 -27.39 66.12 13.66
N LEU A 11 -27.85 65.53 14.77
CA LEU A 11 -29.24 65.18 15.12
C LEU A 11 -30.20 64.65 14.03
N ARG A 12 -30.90 63.52 14.29
CA ARG A 12 -32.37 63.49 14.49
C ARG A 12 -32.90 62.07 14.77
N GLN A 13 -33.71 61.98 15.82
CA GLN A 13 -34.52 60.84 16.25
C GLN A 13 -35.64 60.51 15.25
N ASN A 14 -36.14 59.27 15.26
CA ASN A 14 -37.56 58.96 15.53
C ASN A 14 -37.80 57.44 15.45
N GLY A 15 -38.42 56.88 16.49
CA GLY A 15 -39.03 55.56 16.44
C GLY A 15 -40.36 55.57 15.68
N PHE A 16 -40.93 54.39 15.42
CA PHE A 16 -42.36 54.08 15.58
C PHE A 16 -42.61 52.58 15.31
N LEU A 17 -43.34 51.99 16.27
CA LEU A 17 -44.17 50.79 16.35
C LEU A 17 -44.63 50.09 15.05
N GLY A 18 -44.74 48.75 15.07
CA GLY A 18 -45.84 48.06 14.37
C GLY A 18 -45.60 46.67 13.74
N ALA A 19 -46.00 45.64 14.48
CA ALA A 19 -46.66 44.39 14.05
C ALA A 19 -45.88 43.20 13.39
N PRO A 20 -46.32 41.94 13.68
CA PRO A 20 -45.69 40.70 13.23
C PRO A 20 -46.33 40.17 11.94
N MET A 21 -45.58 39.44 11.12
CA MET A 21 -46.13 38.63 10.03
C MET A 21 -45.31 37.34 9.83
N LEU A 22 -46.06 36.24 9.80
CA LEU A 22 -45.64 34.86 9.69
C LEU A 22 -44.96 34.53 8.35
N SER A 23 -44.11 33.50 8.43
CA SER A 23 -43.77 32.49 7.42
C SER A 23 -43.37 32.95 6.01
N ARG A 24 -42.08 32.76 5.70
CA ARG A 24 -41.68 32.39 4.34
C ARG A 24 -40.52 31.41 4.36
N SER A 25 -40.86 30.19 3.94
CA SER A 25 -39.97 29.11 3.54
C SER A 25 -38.69 29.61 2.84
N ARG A 26 -37.54 29.16 3.33
CA ARG A 26 -36.28 29.12 2.59
C ARG A 26 -35.56 27.82 2.89
N HIS A 27 -35.73 26.89 1.96
CA HIS A 27 -34.71 25.98 1.43
C HIS A 27 -33.33 26.08 2.12
N SER A 28 -33.02 25.13 2.99
CA SER A 28 -31.63 24.74 3.22
C SER A 28 -31.37 23.51 2.38
N ASN A 29 -30.58 23.69 1.33
CA ASN A 29 -30.14 22.62 0.45
C ASN A 29 -29.46 21.53 1.27
N PHE A 30 -29.91 20.30 1.01
CA PHE A 30 -29.40 19.04 1.50
C PHE A 30 -27.89 18.96 1.26
N LEU A 31 -27.09 19.31 2.28
CA LEU A 31 -25.66 19.03 2.29
C LEU A 31 -25.52 17.51 2.26
N GLY A 32 -24.91 17.03 1.17
CA GLY A 32 -24.68 15.62 0.90
C GLY A 32 -24.16 14.92 2.14
N SER A 33 -24.89 13.90 2.57
CA SER A 33 -24.40 12.90 3.49
C SER A 33 -23.16 12.29 2.86
N VAL A 34 -21.98 12.76 3.27
CA VAL A 34 -20.75 12.02 3.07
C VAL A 34 -20.88 10.79 3.97
N SER A 35 -21.27 9.68 3.37
CA SER A 35 -21.35 8.40 4.04
C SER A 35 -19.97 8.07 4.60
N LEU A 36 -19.86 8.36 5.89
CA LEU A 36 -18.87 7.94 6.84
C LEU A 36 -18.42 6.51 6.49
N PHE A 37 -17.13 6.37 6.19
CA PHE A 37 -16.41 5.12 5.97
C PHE A 37 -16.98 4.01 6.85
N SER A 38 -17.86 3.19 6.28
CA SER A 38 -18.19 1.90 6.87
C SER A 38 -16.99 1.03 6.59
N SER A 39 -16.23 0.76 7.65
CA SER A 39 -15.26 -0.32 7.71
C SER A 39 -16.02 -1.64 7.65
N GLU A 40 -16.67 -1.90 6.52
CA GLU A 40 -16.96 -3.26 6.13
C GLU A 40 -15.59 -3.87 5.86
N HIS A 41 -15.24 -4.88 6.65
CA HIS A 41 -14.29 -5.88 6.21
C HIS A 41 -14.81 -6.33 4.83
N GLU A 42 -14.27 -5.75 3.75
CA GLU A 42 -14.37 -6.34 2.41
C GLU A 42 -13.77 -7.72 2.61
N SER A 43 -14.63 -8.71 2.86
CA SER A 43 -14.27 -10.08 2.56
C SER A 43 -13.86 -10.02 1.10
N ASP A 44 -12.60 -10.32 0.81
CA ASP A 44 -12.06 -10.47 -0.54
C ASP A 44 -12.82 -11.60 -1.23
N THR A 45 -14.08 -11.36 -1.59
CA THR A 45 -14.92 -12.27 -2.34
C THR A 45 -14.43 -12.16 -3.76
N VAL A 46 -13.48 -13.02 -4.07
CA VAL A 46 -12.94 -13.21 -5.42
C VAL A 46 -14.10 -13.70 -6.30
N ASP A 47 -14.79 -12.75 -6.95
CA ASP A 47 -15.83 -13.05 -7.94
C ASP A 47 -15.18 -13.30 -9.30
N LEU A 48 -15.13 -14.57 -9.71
CA LEU A 48 -14.65 -15.00 -11.04
C LEU A 48 -15.80 -15.37 -11.99
N SER A 49 -17.06 -15.11 -11.62
CA SER A 49 -18.22 -15.52 -12.44
C SER A 49 -18.31 -14.75 -13.76
N ASN A 50 -17.85 -13.50 -13.78
CA ASN A 50 -17.87 -12.63 -14.94
C ASN A 50 -16.44 -12.29 -15.40
N GLU A 51 -16.22 -12.25 -16.73
CA GLU A 51 -14.93 -11.92 -17.33
C GLU A 51 -14.45 -10.52 -16.96
N GLU A 52 -15.37 -9.56 -16.82
CA GLU A 52 -15.01 -8.22 -16.38
C GLU A 52 -14.60 -8.18 -14.90
N SER A 53 -15.31 -8.90 -14.03
CA SER A 53 -14.95 -9.05 -12.60
C SER A 53 -13.57 -9.67 -12.46
N LYS A 54 -13.31 -10.77 -13.19
CA LYS A 54 -12.01 -11.47 -13.23
C LYS A 54 -10.87 -10.54 -13.63
N ARG A 55 -11.06 -9.75 -14.71
CA ARG A 55 -10.06 -8.75 -15.15
C ARG A 55 -9.76 -7.71 -14.08
N ARG A 56 -10.79 -7.21 -13.38
CA ARG A 56 -10.62 -6.22 -12.30
C ARG A 56 -9.82 -6.81 -11.14
N VAL A 57 -10.12 -8.04 -10.73
CA VAL A 57 -9.36 -8.76 -9.69
C VAL A 57 -7.91 -8.94 -10.14
N PHE A 58 -7.68 -9.38 -11.37
CA PHE A 58 -6.33 -9.64 -11.87
C PHE A 58 -5.47 -8.39 -11.94
N ASN A 59 -6.04 -7.30 -12.45
CA ASN A 59 -5.34 -6.01 -12.50
C ASN A 59 -5.02 -5.50 -11.09
N ARG A 60 -5.93 -5.68 -10.12
CA ARG A 60 -5.71 -5.30 -8.73
C ARG A 60 -4.55 -6.09 -8.10
N LEU A 61 -4.51 -7.40 -8.30
CA LEU A 61 -3.46 -8.27 -7.76
C LEU A 61 -2.11 -7.99 -8.41
N LEU A 62 -2.08 -7.83 -9.74
CA LEU A 62 -0.87 -7.48 -10.46
C LEU A 62 -0.31 -6.13 -9.99
N TYR A 63 -1.18 -5.12 -9.84
CA TYR A 63 -0.79 -3.83 -9.31
C TYR A 63 -0.21 -3.94 -7.90
N ARG A 64 -0.90 -4.65 -6.99
CA ARG A 64 -0.41 -4.87 -5.61
C ARG A 64 0.92 -5.60 -5.57
N SER A 65 1.15 -6.55 -6.47
CA SER A 65 2.41 -7.29 -6.55
C SER A 65 3.60 -6.45 -7.01
N ARG A 66 3.36 -5.32 -7.70
CA ARG A 66 4.39 -4.44 -8.28
C ARG A 66 4.63 -3.14 -7.51
N GLN A 67 3.78 -2.81 -6.55
CA GLN A 67 3.79 -1.52 -5.87
C GLN A 67 3.96 -1.65 -4.36
N ARG A 68 5.00 -2.36 -3.95
CA ARG A 68 5.27 -2.58 -2.52
C ARG A 68 6.35 -1.66 -1.98
N GLY A 69 7.08 -0.97 -2.86
CA GLY A 69 8.19 -0.08 -2.48
C GLY A 69 9.49 -0.83 -2.21
N PHE A 70 9.57 -2.09 -2.64
CA PHE A 70 10.78 -2.90 -2.58
C PHE A 70 11.02 -3.51 -3.96
N LEU A 71 11.89 -2.86 -4.75
CA LEU A 71 12.02 -3.11 -6.19
C LEU A 71 12.32 -4.58 -6.52
N GLU A 72 13.19 -5.20 -5.74
CA GLU A 72 13.58 -6.60 -5.89
C GLU A 72 12.39 -7.54 -5.74
N LEU A 73 11.57 -7.29 -4.71
CA LEU A 73 10.35 -8.05 -4.45
C LEU A 73 9.29 -7.77 -5.52
N ASP A 74 9.15 -6.52 -5.95
CA ASP A 74 8.22 -6.08 -6.99
C ASP A 74 8.53 -6.75 -8.34
N LEU A 75 9.81 -6.92 -8.70
CA LEU A 75 10.23 -7.62 -9.90
C LEU A 75 9.96 -9.12 -9.81
N VAL A 76 10.32 -9.76 -8.69
CA VAL A 76 10.15 -11.20 -8.50
C VAL A 76 8.67 -11.58 -8.48
N LEU A 77 7.87 -10.93 -7.64
CA LEU A 77 6.43 -11.21 -7.52
C LEU A 77 5.67 -10.73 -8.74
N GLY A 78 5.96 -9.52 -9.23
CA GLY A 78 5.27 -8.95 -10.37
C GLY A 78 5.38 -9.81 -11.63
N ASN A 79 6.58 -10.32 -11.92
CA ASN A 79 6.79 -11.21 -13.07
C ASN A 79 6.09 -12.56 -12.85
N TRP A 80 6.24 -13.16 -11.66
CA TRP A 80 5.61 -14.45 -11.38
C TRP A 80 4.08 -14.38 -11.46
N VAL A 81 3.47 -13.31 -10.92
CA VAL A 81 2.02 -13.09 -11.00
C VAL A 81 1.59 -12.89 -12.45
N GLU A 82 2.28 -12.05 -13.23
CA GLU A 82 1.93 -11.82 -14.64
C GLU A 82 1.91 -13.11 -15.48
N GLU A 83 2.89 -13.99 -15.26
CA GLU A 83 3.01 -15.28 -15.97
C GLU A 83 1.91 -16.27 -15.56
N ASN A 84 1.52 -16.30 -14.29
CA ASN A 84 0.68 -17.37 -13.73
C ASN A 84 -0.80 -16.97 -13.54
N ILE A 85 -1.13 -15.68 -13.38
CA ILE A 85 -2.47 -15.23 -12.96
C ILE A 85 -3.59 -15.67 -13.90
N ARG A 86 -3.29 -15.85 -15.20
CA ARG A 86 -4.29 -16.26 -16.21
C ARG A 86 -4.71 -17.72 -16.07
N SER A 87 -3.87 -18.58 -15.51
CA SER A 87 -4.09 -20.02 -15.37
C SER A 87 -4.44 -20.45 -13.94
N MET A 88 -4.55 -19.52 -12.99
CA MET A 88 -4.86 -19.84 -11.60
C MET A 88 -6.36 -20.04 -11.33
N ASP A 89 -6.64 -21.01 -10.46
CA ASP A 89 -7.96 -21.23 -9.88
C ASP A 89 -8.26 -20.26 -8.72
N GLU A 90 -9.53 -20.16 -8.31
CA GLU A 90 -9.99 -19.33 -7.18
C GLU A 90 -9.21 -19.58 -5.89
N GLN A 91 -8.91 -20.85 -5.59
CA GLN A 91 -8.15 -21.21 -4.38
C GLN A 91 -6.72 -20.67 -4.43
N ARG A 92 -6.06 -20.72 -5.59
CA ARG A 92 -4.72 -20.17 -5.78
C ARG A 92 -4.72 -18.64 -5.74
N ILE A 93 -5.78 -18.01 -6.25
CA ILE A 93 -5.95 -16.56 -6.16
C ILE A 93 -6.10 -16.11 -4.70
N LYS A 94 -6.89 -16.82 -3.89
CA LYS A 94 -6.98 -16.57 -2.44
C LYS A 94 -5.64 -16.76 -1.75
N ALA A 95 -4.93 -17.84 -2.07
CA ALA A 95 -3.58 -18.08 -1.57
C ALA A 95 -2.60 -16.96 -1.97
N LEU A 96 -2.72 -16.41 -3.19
CA LEU A 96 -1.91 -15.26 -3.62
C LEU A 96 -2.23 -14.00 -2.80
N VAL A 97 -3.51 -13.74 -2.53
CA VAL A 97 -3.92 -12.61 -1.67
C VAL A 97 -3.29 -12.73 -0.28
N GLU A 98 -3.32 -13.92 0.31
CA GLU A 98 -2.66 -14.17 1.61
C GLU A 98 -1.16 -13.84 1.56
N VAL A 99 -0.45 -14.25 0.50
CA VAL A 99 0.98 -13.95 0.33
C VAL A 99 1.23 -12.45 0.16
N LEU A 100 0.38 -11.76 -0.59
CA LEU A 100 0.50 -10.31 -0.82
C LEU A 100 0.21 -9.48 0.44
N ASN A 101 -0.51 -10.04 1.41
CA ASN A 101 -0.79 -9.39 2.70
C ASN A 101 0.34 -9.54 3.73
N LEU A 102 1.38 -10.33 3.44
CA LEU A 102 2.55 -10.49 4.31
C LEU A 102 3.46 -9.25 4.24
N GLU A 103 4.16 -8.95 5.34
CA GLU A 103 5.12 -7.85 5.41
C GLU A 103 6.30 -8.03 4.45
N ASN A 104 6.73 -6.95 3.78
CA ASN A 104 7.78 -7.01 2.75
C ASN A 104 9.12 -7.57 3.26
N PRO A 105 9.66 -7.13 4.43
CA PRO A 105 10.97 -7.56 4.88
C PRO A 105 11.01 -9.06 5.20
N ASP A 106 9.97 -9.55 5.86
CA ASP A 106 9.86 -10.95 6.26
C ASP A 106 9.65 -11.85 5.05
N LEU A 107 8.75 -11.45 4.14
CA LEU A 107 8.53 -12.18 2.90
C LEU A 107 9.82 -12.31 2.08
N TRP A 108 10.61 -11.25 1.98
CA TRP A 108 11.86 -11.28 1.23
C TRP A 108 12.91 -12.22 1.86
N LYS A 109 13.03 -12.21 3.20
CA LYS A 109 13.93 -13.14 3.91
C LYS A 109 13.55 -14.59 3.68
N TRP A 110 12.25 -14.90 3.70
CA TRP A 110 11.78 -16.26 3.45
C TRP A 110 11.98 -16.66 1.99
N LEU A 111 11.70 -15.77 1.04
CA LEU A 111 11.88 -16.03 -0.39
C LEU A 111 13.35 -16.24 -0.77
N THR A 112 14.28 -15.57 -0.10
CA THR A 112 15.73 -15.68 -0.34
C THR A 112 16.40 -16.79 0.49
N GLY A 113 15.65 -17.51 1.33
CA GLY A 113 16.15 -18.61 2.15
C GLY A 113 17.01 -18.17 3.35
N GLN A 114 16.95 -16.89 3.72
CA GLN A 114 17.71 -16.36 4.87
C GLN A 114 17.10 -16.79 6.21
N GLU A 115 15.77 -16.84 6.28
CA GLU A 115 15.03 -17.30 7.44
C GLU A 115 14.00 -18.35 7.00
N GLN A 116 13.65 -19.27 7.89
CA GLN A 116 12.61 -20.25 7.62
C GLN A 116 11.23 -19.59 7.72
N PRO A 117 10.34 -19.76 6.73
CA PRO A 117 8.99 -19.26 6.80
C PRO A 117 8.20 -19.98 7.91
N PRO A 118 7.26 -19.27 8.59
CA PRO A 118 6.29 -19.91 9.46
C PRO A 118 5.50 -20.99 8.74
N GLU A 119 5.04 -22.01 9.47
CA GLU A 119 4.32 -23.15 8.88
C GLU A 119 3.06 -22.73 8.10
N ALA A 120 2.37 -21.68 8.57
CA ALA A 120 1.21 -21.12 7.88
C ALA A 120 1.54 -20.63 6.46
N VAL A 121 2.69 -19.99 6.29
CA VAL A 121 3.16 -19.48 4.98
C VAL A 121 3.69 -20.62 4.12
N ASN A 122 4.40 -21.57 4.73
CA ASN A 122 4.95 -22.74 4.02
C ASN A 122 3.87 -23.70 3.49
N ARG A 123 2.67 -23.71 4.08
CA ARG A 123 1.52 -24.47 3.57
C ARG A 123 0.90 -23.83 2.32
N ASN A 124 1.19 -22.56 2.04
CA ASN A 124 0.60 -21.84 0.93
C ASN A 124 1.25 -22.27 -0.41
N PRO A 125 0.46 -22.78 -1.38
CA PRO A 125 1.00 -23.30 -2.64
C PRO A 125 1.62 -22.21 -3.52
N VAL A 126 1.13 -20.98 -3.44
CA VAL A 126 1.64 -19.84 -4.21
C VAL A 126 3.00 -19.42 -3.67
N PHE A 127 3.14 -19.32 -2.35
CA PHE A 127 4.42 -19.02 -1.72
C PHE A 127 5.50 -20.03 -2.15
N ASN A 128 5.21 -21.32 -2.07
CA ASN A 128 6.15 -22.37 -2.45
C ASN A 128 6.56 -22.30 -3.93
N ALA A 129 5.63 -21.96 -4.82
CA ALA A 129 5.91 -21.81 -6.24
C ALA A 129 6.83 -20.60 -6.53
N VAL A 130 6.60 -19.47 -5.86
CA VAL A 130 7.48 -18.29 -5.95
C VAL A 130 8.85 -18.61 -5.36
N HIS A 131 8.90 -19.19 -4.16
CA HIS A 131 10.15 -19.57 -3.49
C HIS A 131 10.99 -20.51 -4.36
N ALA A 132 10.38 -21.54 -4.97
CA ALA A 132 11.07 -22.46 -5.88
C ALA A 132 11.67 -21.73 -7.10
N LYS A 133 10.94 -20.76 -7.67
CA LYS A 133 11.44 -19.94 -8.79
C LYS A 133 12.65 -19.10 -8.36
N VAL A 134 12.59 -18.48 -7.19
CA VAL A 134 13.70 -17.67 -6.65
C VAL A 134 14.92 -18.54 -6.39
N MET A 135 14.75 -19.70 -5.75
CA MET A 135 15.84 -20.66 -5.49
C MET A 135 16.50 -21.13 -6.80
N SER A 136 15.71 -21.50 -7.81
CA SER A 136 16.23 -21.88 -9.13
C SER A 136 17.03 -20.75 -9.79
N ASN A 137 16.60 -19.50 -9.65
CA ASN A 137 17.33 -18.35 -10.18
C ASN A 137 18.65 -18.13 -9.42
N LEU A 138 18.65 -18.28 -8.09
CA LEU A 138 19.85 -18.19 -7.27
C LEU A 138 20.85 -19.29 -7.61
N ASP A 139 20.40 -20.50 -7.90
CA ASP A 139 21.24 -21.61 -8.34
C ASP A 139 21.87 -21.39 -9.71
N SER A 140 21.16 -20.68 -10.60
CA SER A 140 21.64 -20.41 -11.97
C SER A 140 22.59 -19.21 -12.05
N HIS A 141 22.37 -18.20 -11.20
CA HIS A 141 23.02 -16.88 -11.36
C HIS A 141 23.88 -16.44 -10.18
N ALA A 142 23.87 -17.15 -9.05
CA ALA A 142 24.67 -16.80 -7.87
C ALA A 142 25.54 -17.98 -7.39
N SER A 143 26.83 -17.72 -7.19
CA SER A 143 27.73 -18.68 -6.55
C SER A 143 27.36 -18.88 -5.08
N ALA A 144 27.52 -20.09 -4.56
CA ALA A 144 27.20 -20.42 -3.17
C ALA A 144 27.96 -19.54 -2.15
N SER A 145 29.18 -19.11 -2.49
CA SER A 145 30.01 -18.25 -1.64
C SER A 145 29.45 -16.85 -1.42
N THR A 146 28.61 -16.35 -2.33
CA THR A 146 28.07 -14.98 -2.30
C THR A 146 26.66 -14.95 -1.70
N ARG A 147 26.10 -16.12 -1.36
CA ARG A 147 24.77 -16.22 -0.74
C ARG A 147 24.82 -15.77 0.71
N ALA A 148 23.73 -15.15 1.16
CA ALA A 148 23.57 -14.85 2.59
C ALA A 148 23.52 -16.17 3.38
N ALA A 149 24.30 -16.25 4.46
CA ALA A 149 24.24 -17.39 5.35
C ALA A 149 22.88 -17.42 6.08
N PRO A 150 22.22 -18.58 6.19
CA PRO A 150 20.94 -18.67 6.88
C PRO A 150 21.07 -18.22 8.33
N GLY A 151 20.13 -17.40 8.80
CA GLY A 151 20.10 -16.85 10.15
C GLY A 151 21.02 -15.65 10.40
N GLN A 152 21.77 -15.18 9.41
CA GLN A 152 22.50 -13.91 9.54
C GLN A 152 21.60 -12.74 9.15
N PRO A 153 21.57 -11.64 9.94
CA PRO A 153 20.86 -10.44 9.53
C PRO A 153 21.47 -9.87 8.25
N TRP A 154 20.65 -9.19 7.44
CA TRP A 154 21.16 -8.41 6.32
C TRP A 154 22.32 -7.55 6.80
N VAL A 155 23.43 -7.58 6.07
CA VAL A 155 24.53 -6.63 6.27
C VAL A 155 23.93 -5.26 6.04
N ARG A 156 23.56 -4.58 7.12
CA ARG A 156 23.15 -3.19 7.08
C ARG A 156 24.40 -2.45 6.64
N GLY A 157 24.50 -2.13 5.35
CA GLY A 157 25.64 -1.44 4.73
C GLY A 157 25.88 -0.02 5.24
N TRP A 158 25.35 0.30 6.43
CA TRP A 158 25.55 1.52 7.19
C TRP A 158 25.77 1.22 8.67
N ASP A 159 26.15 0.00 9.03
CA ASP A 159 26.83 -0.21 10.31
C ASP A 159 28.30 0.19 10.11
N ASP A 160 28.50 1.51 9.95
CA ASP A 160 29.80 2.19 9.94
C ASP A 160 30.43 2.10 11.34
N LYS A 161 30.62 0.88 11.86
CA LYS A 161 31.64 0.70 12.88
C LYS A 161 32.98 0.87 12.18
N ARG A 162 33.39 2.13 12.06
CA ARG A 162 34.75 2.59 11.79
C ARG A 162 35.65 2.17 12.96
N GLY A 163 35.76 0.87 13.20
CA GLY A 163 36.65 0.24 14.15
C GLY A 163 37.39 -0.87 13.42
N LEU A 164 38.64 -1.11 13.83
CA LEU A 164 39.71 -1.90 13.20
C LEU A 164 39.36 -3.24 12.49
N ASP A 165 38.14 -3.77 12.61
CA ASP A 165 37.70 -5.09 12.12
C ASP A 165 36.55 -5.02 11.10
N GLY A 166 36.53 -4.03 10.21
CA GLY A 166 35.60 -4.00 9.08
C GLY A 166 35.95 -5.05 7.99
N PRO A 167 34.97 -5.55 7.20
CA PRO A 167 35.26 -6.49 6.11
C PRO A 167 36.20 -5.84 5.08
N LYS A 168 37.30 -6.53 4.76
CA LYS A 168 38.37 -6.03 3.86
C LYS A 168 37.94 -5.73 2.43
N TYR A 169 36.78 -6.25 2.01
CA TYR A 169 36.28 -6.11 0.65
C TYR A 169 34.82 -5.69 0.72
N GLY A 170 34.54 -4.46 0.29
CA GLY A 170 33.21 -3.99 -0.07
C GLY A 170 33.11 -3.91 -1.58
N ASN A 171 31.92 -4.18 -2.12
CA ASN A 171 31.61 -3.99 -3.54
C ASN A 171 31.65 -2.48 -3.86
N GLN A 172 32.81 -1.98 -4.27
CA GLN A 172 32.97 -0.72 -5.01
C GLN A 172 33.03 -1.02 -6.50
#